data_AF-A0A915IG93-F1
#
_entry.id   AF-A0A915IG93-F1
#
_cell.length_a   1.000
_cell.length_b   1.000
_cell.length_c   1.000
_cell.angle_alpha   90.00
_cell.angle_beta   90.00
_cell.angle_gamma   90.00
#
_symmetry.space_group_name_H-M   'P 1'
#
loop_
_entity.id
_entity.type
_entity.pdbx_description
1 polymer ?
#
loop_
_entity_poly.entity_id
_entity_poly.type
_entity_poly.pdbx_seq_one_letter_code
_entity_poly.pdbx_strand_id
1 'polypeptide(L)'
;MSGSNEKKRMRNWTPREELHLKEICLEYQLVLDSAHRNSDTTKKKDHVWRIIEAEVNAKNPGVHRPLEDIIIKWKNLKSRAKEY
;
A
#
# COMPACT_ATOMS: atom_id res chain seq x y z
N MET A 1 -33.23 0.69 -16.62
CA MET A 1 -33.13 1.81 -15.67
C MET A 1 -31.79 1.71 -14.95
N SER A 2 -31.14 2.85 -14.78
CA SER A 2 -29.71 3.04 -14.50
C SER A 2 -29.16 2.24 -13.31
N GLY A 3 -28.12 1.45 -13.56
CA GLY A 3 -27.27 0.89 -12.51
C GLY A 3 -26.43 2.02 -11.91
N SER A 4 -26.88 2.55 -10.78
CA SER A 4 -26.12 3.52 -9.99
C SER A 4 -24.86 2.84 -9.48
N ASN A 5 -23.77 3.06 -10.20
CA ASN A 5 -22.42 2.69 -9.79
C ASN A 5 -22.02 3.62 -8.64
N GLU A 6 -22.54 3.34 -7.44
CA GLU A 6 -22.12 3.99 -6.21
C GLU A 6 -20.63 3.70 -6.03
N LYS A 7 -19.79 4.60 -6.51
CA LYS A 7 -18.38 4.69 -6.11
C LYS A 7 -18.39 4.91 -4.62
N LYS A 8 -18.41 3.82 -3.83
CA LYS A 8 -18.23 3.83 -2.39
C LYS A 8 -17.01 4.71 -2.14
N ARG A 9 -17.22 5.89 -1.57
CA ARG A 9 -16.11 6.78 -1.21
C ARG A 9 -15.21 5.96 -0.29
N MET A 10 -14.02 5.63 -0.78
CA MET A 10 -13.03 4.93 0.04
C MET A 10 -12.82 5.73 1.31
N ARG A 11 -12.86 5.04 2.45
CA ARG A 11 -12.66 5.69 3.75
C ARG A 11 -11.31 6.39 3.75
N ASN A 12 -11.22 7.57 4.34
CA ASN A 12 -9.94 8.26 4.45
C ASN A 12 -8.93 7.40 5.24
N TRP A 13 -7.66 7.55 4.91
CA TRP A 13 -6.58 6.97 5.70
C TRP A 13 -6.45 7.76 7.00
N THR A 14 -6.39 7.07 8.13
CA THR A 14 -6.13 7.68 9.43
C THR A 14 -4.62 7.89 9.61
N PRO A 15 -4.18 8.88 10.41
CA PRO A 15 -2.75 9.09 10.67
C PRO A 15 -2.04 7.84 11.21
N ARG A 16 -2.75 7.01 11.98
CA ARG A 16 -2.23 5.73 12.51
C ARG A 16 -2.03 4.69 11.40
N GLU A 17 -2.98 4.55 10.48
CA GLU A 17 -2.82 3.68 9.31
C GLU A 17 -1.66 4.14 8.43
N GLU A 18 -1.53 5.45 8.21
CA GLU A 18 -0.45 6.02 7.41
C GLU A 18 0.93 5.79 8.04
N LEU A 19 1.04 6.01 9.35
CA LEU A 19 2.28 5.76 10.08
C LEU A 19 2.67 4.29 10.00
N HIS A 20 1.71 3.39 10.23
CA HIS A 20 2.00 1.95 10.17
C HIS A 20 2.38 1.49 8.76
N LEU A 21 1.65 1.95 7.73
CA LEU A 21 2.02 1.68 6.33
C LEU A 21 3.43 2.19 6.02
N LYS A 22 3.78 3.38 6.51
CA LYS A 22 5.11 3.96 6.32
C LYS A 22 6.18 3.09 6.96
N GLU A 23 6.01 2.69 8.22
CA GLU A 23 6.97 1.86 8.95
C GLU A 23 7.26 0.55 8.21
N ILE A 24 6.22 -0.18 7.82
CA ILE A 24 6.40 -1.47 7.14
C ILE A 24 6.95 -1.34 5.72
N CYS A 25 6.56 -0.29 4.99
CA CYS A 25 7.15 -0.03 3.67
C CYS A 25 8.62 0.35 3.76
N LEU A 26 9.04 1.03 4.84
CA LEU A 26 10.45 1.35 5.09
C LEU A 26 11.25 0.09 5.46
N GLU A 27 10.67 -0.84 6.21
CA GLU A 27 11.30 -2.13 6.52
C GLU A 27 11.63 -2.94 5.25
N TYR A 28 10.71 -2.92 4.27
CA TYR A 28 10.91 -3.58 2.98
C TYR A 28 11.46 -2.66 1.87
N GLN A 29 11.97 -1.47 2.21
CA GLN A 29 12.32 -0.44 1.23
C GLN A 29 13.28 -0.96 0.16
N LEU A 30 14.30 -1.72 0.55
CA LEU A 30 15.29 -2.27 -0.39
C LEU A 30 14.66 -3.15 -1.48
N VAL A 31 13.63 -3.92 -1.11
CA VAL A 31 12.89 -4.76 -2.08
C VAL A 31 11.92 -3.91 -2.89
N LEU A 32 11.24 -2.93 -2.27
CA LEU A 32 10.28 -2.07 -2.96
C LEU A 32 10.95 -1.14 -3.99
N ASP A 33 12.14 -0.64 -3.67
CA ASP A 33 12.93 0.28 -4.50
C ASP A 33 13.83 -0.44 -5.51
N SER A 34 13.93 -1.78 -5.45
CA SER A 34 14.77 -2.54 -6.39
C SER A 34 14.33 -2.32 -7.84
N ALA A 35 15.26 -2.19 -8.78
CA ALA A 35 14.90 -2.03 -10.19
C ALA A 35 14.22 -3.31 -10.73
N HIS A 36 13.23 -3.15 -11.63
CA HIS A 36 12.59 -4.26 -12.34
C HIS A 36 13.55 -4.84 -13.38
N ARG A 37 14.52 -5.65 -12.91
CA ARG A 37 15.58 -6.22 -13.76
C ARG A 37 15.23 -7.60 -14.32
N ASN A 38 14.44 -8.37 -13.59
CA ASN A 38 14.03 -9.72 -13.98
C ASN A 38 12.68 -10.10 -13.33
N SER A 39 12.07 -11.17 -13.85
CA SER A 39 10.78 -11.70 -13.36
C SER A 39 10.81 -12.10 -11.88
N ASP A 40 11.95 -12.56 -11.38
CA ASP A 40 12.13 -12.90 -9.97
C ASP A 40 12.04 -11.68 -9.04
N THR A 41 12.57 -10.54 -9.49
CA THR A 41 12.45 -9.28 -8.74
C THR A 41 10.99 -8.81 -8.69
N THR A 42 10.25 -8.96 -9.78
CA THR A 42 8.80 -8.66 -9.81
C THR A 42 8.04 -9.56 -8.84
N LYS A 43 8.28 -10.88 -8.86
CA LYS A 43 7.64 -11.83 -7.93
C LYS A 43 7.95 -11.51 -6.46
N LYS A 44 9.20 -11.14 -6.16
CA LYS A 44 9.59 -10.74 -4.79
C LYS A 44 8.86 -9.48 -4.34
N LYS A 45 8.75 -8.47 -5.21
CA LYS A 45 7.97 -7.26 -4.91
C LYS A 45 6.50 -7.57 -4.68
N ASP A 46 5.89 -8.37 -5.56
CA ASP A 46 4.50 -8.76 -5.43
C ASP A 46 4.26 -9.52 -4.11
N HIS A 47 5.18 -10.41 -3.73
CA HIS A 47 5.12 -11.11 -2.46
C HIS A 47 5.21 -10.17 -1.25
N VAL A 48 6.18 -9.24 -1.26
CA VAL A 48 6.31 -8.21 -0.22
C VAL A 48 5.04 -7.36 -0.12
N TRP A 49 4.47 -6.97 -1.25
CA TRP A 49 3.23 -6.21 -1.29
C TRP A 49 2.07 -6.96 -0.64
N ARG A 50 1.96 -8.27 -0.85
CA ARG A 50 0.97 -9.12 -0.17
C ARG A 50 1.18 -9.22 1.33
N ILE A 51 2.43 -9.26 1.80
CA ILE A 51 2.74 -9.21 3.23
C ILE A 51 2.27 -7.87 3.83
N ILE A 52 2.62 -6.75 3.18
CA ILE A 52 2.20 -5.42 3.61
C ILE A 52 0.67 -5.31 3.65
N GLU A 53 -0.04 -5.83 2.65
CA GLU A 53 -1.50 -5.88 2.62
C GLU A 53 -2.08 -6.64 3.81
N ALA A 54 -1.52 -7.80 4.14
CA ALA A 54 -1.98 -8.59 5.28
C ALA A 54 -1.76 -7.84 6.61
N GLU A 55 -0.58 -7.27 6.81
CA GLU A 55 -0.20 -6.54 8.03
C GLU A 55 -1.05 -5.28 8.27
N VAL A 56 -1.21 -4.46 7.23
CA VAL A 56 -2.01 -3.23 7.29
C VAL A 56 -3.47 -3.56 7.64
N ASN A 57 -4.03 -4.61 7.04
CA ASN A 57 -5.39 -5.04 7.29
C ASN A 57 -5.55 -5.72 8.67
N ALA A 58 -4.56 -6.48 9.13
CA ALA A 58 -4.56 -7.11 10.44
C ALA A 58 -4.57 -6.06 11.57
N LYS A 59 -3.83 -4.95 11.41
CA LYS A 59 -3.84 -3.85 12.39
C LYS A 59 -5.08 -2.95 12.32
N ASN A 60 -5.89 -3.07 11.26
CA ASN A 60 -7.07 -2.23 11.04
C ASN A 60 -8.32 -3.08 10.72
N PRO A 61 -8.80 -3.91 11.67
CA PRO A 61 -9.90 -4.85 11.41
C PRO A 61 -11.23 -4.18 11.01
N GLY A 62 -11.39 -2.88 11.27
CA GLY A 62 -12.58 -2.11 10.90
C GLY A 62 -12.60 -1.58 9.46
N VAL A 63 -11.48 -1.66 8.73
CA VAL A 63 -11.35 -1.17 7.35
C VAL A 63 -10.42 -2.08 6.56
N HIS A 64 -10.97 -2.76 5.56
CA HIS A 64 -10.15 -3.48 4.59
C HIS A 64 -9.61 -2.50 3.52
N ARG A 65 -8.29 -2.50 3.33
CA ARG A 65 -7.55 -1.76 2.31
C ARG A 65 -7.10 -2.76 1.24
N PRO A 66 -7.57 -2.63 -0.01
CA PRO A 66 -7.08 -3.45 -1.11
C PRO A 66 -5.63 -3.09 -1.43
N LEU A 67 -4.87 -4.05 -1.94
CA LEU A 67 -3.46 -3.86 -2.30
C LEU A 67 -3.20 -2.61 -3.16
N GLU A 68 -4.05 -2.35 -4.15
CA GLU A 68 -3.89 -1.19 -5.05
C GLU A 68 -3.92 0.15 -4.30
N ASP A 69 -4.83 0.29 -3.33
CA ASP A 69 -4.92 1.49 -2.49
C ASP A 69 -3.67 1.68 -1.64
N ILE A 70 -3.16 0.58 -1.08
CA ILE A 70 -1.95 0.56 -0.28
C ILE A 70 -0.76 1.06 -1.10
N ILE A 71 -0.60 0.54 -2.32
CA ILE A 71 0.47 0.93 -3.24
C ILE A 71 0.34 2.42 -3.61
N ILE A 72 -0.87 2.88 -3.97
CA ILE A 72 -1.12 4.29 -4.30
C ILE A 72 -0.80 5.18 -3.10
N LYS A 73 -1.23 4.78 -1.90
CA LYS A 73 -0.97 5.53 -0.69
C LYS A 73 0.51 5.65 -0.40
N TRP A 74 1.27 4.56 -0.53
CA TRP A 74 2.72 4.57 -0.36
C TRP A 74 3.41 5.50 -1.35
N LYS A 75 3.06 5.44 -2.65
CA LYS A 75 3.58 6.36 -3.66
C LYS A 75 3.31 7.83 -3.32
N ASN A 76 2.12 8.13 -2.80
CA ASN A 76 1.75 9.47 -2.35
C ASN A 76 2.51 9.91 -1.09
N LEU A 77 2.82 8.99 -0.18
CA LEU A 77 3.65 9.27 0.99
C LEU A 77 5.09 9.55 0.58
N LYS A 78 5.67 8.76 -0.33
CA LYS A 78 7.00 9.01 -0.90
C LYS A 78 7.08 10.35 -1.62
N SER A 79 6.09 10.70 -2.45
CA SER A 79 6.14 11.95 -3.24
C SER A 79 6.00 13.22 -2.38
N ARG A 80 5.33 13.14 -1.23
CA ARG A 80 5.17 14.27 -0.30
C ARG A 80 6.37 14.48 0.60
N ALA A 81 7.10 13.41 0.91
CA ALA A 81 8.33 13.51 1.65
C ALA A 81 9.47 13.85 0.69
N LYS A 82 9.88 15.13 0.65
CA LYS A 82 10.99 15.64 -0.16
C LYS A 82 12.37 15.03 0.15
N GLU A 83 12.47 14.04 1.04
CA GLU A 83 13.72 13.52 1.62
C GLU A 83 13.79 11.98 1.71
N TYR A 84 13.20 11.24 0.76
CA TYR A 84 13.44 9.79 0.62
C TYR A 84 14.04 9.43 -0.74
#